data_AF-A0A923PRV9-F1
#
_entry.id   AF-A0A923PRV9-F1
#
_cell.length_a   1.000
_cell.length_b   1.000
_cell.length_c   1.000
_cell.angle_alpha   90.00
_cell.angle_beta   90.00
_cell.angle_gamma   90.00
#
_symmetry.space_group_name_H-M   'P 1'
#
loop_
_entity.id
_entity.type
_entity.pdbx_description
1 polymer ?
#
loop_
_entity_poly.entity_id
_entity_poly.type
_entity_poly.pdbx_seq_one_letter_code
_entity_poly.pdbx_strand_id
1 'polypeptide(L)'
;MARARAQHYAGNTFRLTSRHVVSVGRTVMRAGGGRRGVFDAARELPLRVFFEDNNTQNGGMLRQGGYALANLRPGYRAPGGRWEVVANANNLLGKNYLVDAGNVGGAFGIPTSIRAAPRMVGVKATVRF
;
A
#
# COMPACT_ATOMS: atom_id res chain seq x y z
N MET A 1 22.04 -29.37 30.62
CA MET A 1 21.82 -28.48 29.46
C MET A 1 20.36 -28.58 29.04
N ALA A 2 19.59 -27.51 29.20
CA ALA A 2 18.18 -27.49 28.77
C ALA A 2 18.12 -27.37 27.24
N ARG A 3 17.51 -28.35 26.55
CA ARG A 3 17.25 -28.23 25.12
C ARG A 3 16.25 -27.08 24.91
N ALA A 4 16.63 -26.07 24.13
CA ALA A 4 15.72 -25.02 23.72
C ALA A 4 14.51 -25.66 23.04
N ARG A 5 13.30 -25.39 23.55
CA ARG A 5 12.07 -25.85 22.91
C ARG A 5 11.89 -25.10 21.61
N ALA A 6 11.47 -25.80 20.56
CA ALA A 6 11.08 -25.14 19.31
C ALA A 6 10.00 -24.11 19.61
N GLN A 7 10.22 -22.87 19.18
CA GLN A 7 9.26 -21.78 19.34
C GLN A 7 7.99 -22.12 18.55
N HIS A 8 6.82 -21.94 19.18
CA HIS A 8 5.53 -22.44 18.66
C HIS A 8 5.14 -21.87 17.28
N TYR A 9 5.62 -20.67 16.93
CA TYR A 9 5.39 -20.02 15.64
C TYR A 9 6.64 -19.95 14.77
N ALA A 10 7.66 -20.76 15.05
CA ALA A 10 8.86 -20.84 14.23
C ALA A 10 8.47 -21.17 12.78
N GLY A 11 8.91 -20.33 11.84
CA GLY A 11 8.58 -20.49 10.42
C GLY A 11 7.28 -19.81 9.99
N ASN A 12 6.48 -19.23 10.89
CA ASN A 12 5.35 -18.38 10.51
C ASN A 12 5.82 -17.00 10.05
N THR A 13 4.94 -16.32 9.31
CA THR A 13 5.06 -14.92 8.91
C THR A 13 4.31 -14.07 9.93
N PHE A 14 4.92 -12.97 10.36
CA PHE A 14 4.28 -12.05 11.29
C PHE A 14 3.04 -11.40 10.69
N ARG A 15 2.08 -11.12 11.55
CA ARG A 15 0.87 -10.36 11.21
C ARG A 15 1.21 -9.05 10.49
N LEU A 16 0.38 -8.73 9.50
CA LEU A 16 0.44 -7.54 8.64
C LEU A 16 1.73 -7.38 7.84
N THR A 17 2.52 -8.45 7.74
CA THR A 17 3.72 -8.47 6.90
C THR A 17 3.55 -9.41 5.72
N SER A 18 4.14 -9.03 4.60
CA SER A 18 4.37 -9.93 3.48
C SER A 18 5.84 -10.31 3.47
N ARG A 19 6.14 -11.59 3.25
CA ARG A 19 7.53 -12.07 3.13
C ARG A 19 8.27 -11.42 1.97
N HIS A 20 7.54 -11.09 0.92
CA HIS A 20 8.09 -10.50 -0.28
C HIS A 20 7.20 -9.33 -0.70
N VAL A 21 7.83 -8.17 -0.87
CA VAL A 21 7.19 -6.97 -1.38
C VAL A 21 8.11 -6.43 -2.47
N VAL A 22 7.56 -6.18 -3.65
CA VAL A 22 8.30 -5.53 -4.74
C VAL A 22 7.66 -4.18 -4.98
N SER A 23 8.47 -3.13 -5.04
CA SER A 23 8.03 -1.79 -5.41
C SER A 23 8.88 -1.22 -6.53
N VAL A 24 8.24 -0.60 -7.53
CA VAL A 24 8.93 0.09 -8.62
C VAL A 24 8.32 1.48 -8.76
N GLY A 25 9.16 2.51 -8.84
CA GLY A 25 8.73 3.89 -9.00
C GLY A 25 9.55 4.63 -10.04
N ARG A 26 8.94 5.65 -10.67
CA ARG A 26 9.61 6.56 -11.59
C ARG A 26 9.11 7.97 -11.37
N THR A 27 10.07 8.89 -11.26
CA THR A 27 9.83 10.34 -11.28
C THR A 27 10.48 10.93 -12.52
N VAL A 28 9.71 11.66 -13.32
CA VAL A 28 10.22 12.42 -14.47
C VAL A 28 9.97 13.89 -14.23
N MET A 29 11.01 14.71 -14.42
CA MET A 29 10.91 16.16 -14.33
C MET A 29 11.34 16.77 -15.66
N ARG A 30 10.53 17.68 -16.19
CA ARG A 30 10.87 18.43 -17.41
C ARG A 30 10.75 19.92 -17.14
N ALA A 31 11.84 20.64 -17.35
CA ALA A 31 11.87 22.10 -17.32
C ALA A 31 11.90 22.65 -18.75
N GLY A 32 11.19 23.75 -19.02
CA GLY A 32 11.20 24.41 -20.32
C GLY A 32 10.41 25.72 -20.31
N GLY A 33 11.01 26.80 -20.83
CA GLY A 33 10.37 28.13 -20.85
C GLY A 33 9.92 28.63 -19.47
N GLY A 34 10.72 28.36 -18.43
CA GLY A 34 10.41 28.70 -17.03
C GLY A 34 9.39 27.76 -16.33
N ARG A 35 8.82 26.80 -17.05
CA ARG A 35 7.81 25.85 -16.54
C ARG A 35 8.49 24.61 -15.98
N ARG A 36 7.85 23.93 -15.02
CA ARG A 36 8.29 22.62 -14.53
C ARG A 36 7.13 21.64 -14.47
N GLY A 37 7.25 20.52 -15.19
CA GLY A 37 6.38 19.36 -15.07
C GLY A 37 7.03 18.28 -14.19
N VAL A 38 6.23 17.61 -13.36
CA VAL A 38 6.63 16.44 -12.58
C VAL A 38 5.63 15.32 -12.84
N PHE A 39 6.12 14.10 -13.03
CA PHE A 39 5.28 12.91 -13.16
C PHE A 39 5.86 11.82 -12.27
N ASP A 40 5.13 11.45 -11.23
CA ASP A 40 5.49 10.35 -10.34
C ASP A 40 4.55 9.17 -10.55
N ALA A 41 5.09 7.99 -10.80
CA ALA A 41 4.33 6.75 -10.86
C ALA A 41 4.99 5.70 -9.96
N ALA A 42 4.19 4.94 -9.23
CA ALA A 42 4.67 3.85 -8.37
C ALA A 42 3.75 2.64 -8.43
N ARG A 43 4.33 1.43 -8.33
CA ARG A 43 3.61 0.17 -8.21
C ARG A 43 4.15 -0.65 -7.05
N GLU A 44 3.27 -1.23 -6.25
CA GLU A 44 3.61 -2.09 -5.11
C GLU A 44 2.95 -3.46 -5.24
N LEU A 45 3.67 -4.53 -4.92
CA LEU A 45 3.24 -5.92 -5.05
C LEU A 45 3.65 -6.78 -3.85
N PRO A 46 2.91 -6.74 -2.72
CA PRO A 46 3.01 -7.80 -1.73
C PRO A 46 2.53 -9.13 -2.31
N LEU A 47 3.22 -10.23 -2.01
CA LEU A 47 2.88 -11.58 -2.49
C LEU A 47 1.79 -12.28 -1.66
N ARG A 48 1.80 -12.10 -0.34
CA ARG A 48 0.82 -12.68 0.59
C ARG A 48 0.92 -11.98 1.93
N VAL A 49 -0.20 -11.57 2.51
CA VAL A 49 -0.25 -10.94 3.83
C VAL A 49 -1.05 -11.83 4.77
N PHE A 50 -0.52 -12.06 5.97
CA PHE A 50 -1.22 -12.74 7.05
C PHE A 50 -1.75 -11.71 8.04
N PHE A 51 -2.95 -11.91 8.57
CA PHE A 51 -3.54 -11.05 9.59
C PHE A 51 -3.38 -11.61 11.01
N GLU A 52 -2.61 -12.70 11.14
CA GLU A 52 -2.35 -13.42 12.37
C GLU A 52 -0.92 -13.99 12.39
N ASP A 53 -0.30 -14.03 13.57
CA ASP A 53 1.00 -14.65 13.77
C ASP A 53 0.93 -16.19 13.67
N ASN A 54 -0.22 -16.77 14.05
CA ASN A 54 -0.51 -18.17 13.80
C ASN A 54 -1.12 -18.34 12.40
N ASN A 55 -0.26 -18.56 11.39
CA ASN A 55 -0.68 -18.62 9.99
C ASN A 55 -1.63 -19.79 9.63
N THR A 56 -1.79 -20.77 10.53
CA THR A 56 -2.71 -21.92 10.36
C THR A 56 -4.00 -21.78 11.18
N GLN A 57 -4.11 -20.78 12.06
CA GLN A 57 -5.31 -20.52 12.85
C GLN A 57 -6.52 -20.33 11.93
N ASN A 58 -7.67 -20.89 12.33
CA ASN A 58 -8.91 -20.86 11.54
C ASN A 58 -8.72 -21.37 10.10
N GLY A 59 -7.96 -22.46 9.93
CA GLY A 59 -7.63 -23.02 8.61
C GLY A 59 -6.75 -22.10 7.75
N GLY A 60 -6.13 -21.08 8.35
CA GLY A 60 -5.37 -20.05 7.64
C GLY A 60 -6.25 -19.09 6.83
N MET A 61 -7.53 -18.90 7.22
CA MET A 61 -8.45 -18.00 6.53
C MET A 61 -8.06 -16.52 6.68
N LEU A 62 -7.36 -16.16 7.76
CA LEU A 62 -6.92 -14.80 8.07
C LEU A 62 -5.66 -14.44 7.29
N ARG A 63 -5.76 -14.51 5.96
CA ARG A 63 -4.72 -14.11 5.02
C ARG A 63 -5.36 -13.54 3.76
N GLN A 64 -4.62 -12.70 3.05
CA GLN A 64 -4.96 -12.31 1.70
C GLN A 64 -3.85 -12.68 0.72
N GLY A 65 -4.28 -13.00 -0.51
CA GLY A 65 -3.36 -13.16 -1.62
C GLY A 65 -2.66 -11.85 -1.96
N GLY A 66 -1.60 -11.97 -2.75
CA GLY A 66 -0.87 -10.82 -3.23
C GLY A 66 -1.74 -9.90 -4.07
N TYR A 67 -1.39 -8.63 -4.05
CA TYR A 67 -2.12 -7.61 -4.79
C TYR A 67 -1.16 -6.58 -5.35
N ALA A 68 -1.59 -5.91 -6.41
CA ALA A 68 -0.83 -4.82 -6.99
C ALA A 68 -1.57 -3.49 -6.79
N LEU A 69 -0.85 -2.47 -6.36
CA LEU A 69 -1.33 -1.09 -6.32
C LEU A 69 -0.54 -0.28 -7.33
N ALA A 70 -1.19 0.67 -8.00
CA ALA A 70 -0.54 1.64 -8.87
C ALA A 70 -1.00 3.05 -8.50
N ASN A 71 -0.06 3.98 -8.38
CA ASN A 71 -0.32 5.36 -7.99
C ASN A 71 0.32 6.30 -9.01
N LEU A 72 -0.31 7.46 -9.20
CA LEU A 72 0.13 8.46 -10.16
C LEU A 72 -0.04 9.88 -9.60
N ARG A 73 0.95 10.74 -9.83
CA ARG A 73 0.93 12.15 -9.43
C ARG A 73 1.56 13.04 -10.51
N PRO A 74 0.78 13.56 -11.46
CA PRO A 74 1.25 14.60 -12.37
C PRO A 74 1.15 15.97 -11.70
N GLY A 75 2.13 16.83 -11.97
CA GLY A 75 2.17 18.20 -11.49
C GLY A 75 2.72 19.15 -12.54
N TYR A 76 2.20 20.36 -12.54
CA TYR A 76 2.67 21.45 -13.37
C TYR A 76 2.82 22.72 -12.54
N ARG A 77 3.98 23.36 -12.68
CA ARG A 77 4.28 24.66 -12.10
C ARG A 77 4.53 25.68 -13.20
N ALA A 78 3.85 26.81 -13.09
CA ALA A 78 3.96 27.91 -14.05
C ALA A 78 5.30 28.67 -13.94
N PRO A 79 5.68 29.42 -14.99
CA PRO A 79 6.87 30.28 -14.96
C PRO A 79 6.81 31.28 -13.82
N GLY A 80 7.96 31.45 -13.14
CA GLY A 80 8.05 32.28 -11.95
C GLY A 80 7.38 31.68 -10.69
N GLY A 81 6.84 30.46 -10.75
CA GLY A 81 6.35 29.74 -9.57
C GLY A 81 5.08 30.31 -8.92
N ARG A 82 4.46 31.33 -9.52
CA ARG A 82 3.26 32.03 -9.01
C ARG A 82 2.06 31.12 -8.79
N TRP A 83 1.94 30.05 -9.57
CA TRP A 83 0.92 29.03 -9.36
C TRP A 83 1.40 27.63 -9.76
N GLU A 84 0.75 26.63 -9.17
CA GLU A 84 1.04 25.21 -9.35
C GLU A 84 -0.25 24.41 -9.26
N VAL A 85 -0.40 23.39 -10.12
CA VAL A 85 -1.50 22.43 -10.07
C VAL A 85 -0.91 21.03 -10.02
N VAL A 86 -1.39 20.21 -9.09
CA VAL A 86 -0.98 18.82 -8.91
C VAL A 86 -2.24 17.97 -8.84
N ALA A 87 -2.29 16.88 -9.61
CA ALA A 87 -3.30 15.85 -9.44
C ALA A 87 -2.70 14.62 -8.77
N ASN A 88 -3.52 13.83 -8.10
CA ASN A 88 -3.14 12.53 -7.56
C ASN A 88 -4.21 11.49 -7.89
N ALA A 89 -3.77 10.29 -8.24
CA ALA A 89 -4.63 9.13 -8.42
C ALA A 89 -3.99 7.92 -7.72
N ASN A 90 -4.65 7.44 -6.67
CA ASN A 90 -4.18 6.32 -5.86
C ASN A 90 -5.01 5.08 -6.14
N ASN A 91 -4.39 3.90 -6.07
CA ASN A 91 -5.03 2.62 -6.38
C ASN A 91 -5.70 2.64 -7.78
N LEU A 92 -4.95 3.06 -8.80
CA LEU A 92 -5.39 3.12 -10.20
C LEU A 92 -5.86 1.76 -10.74
N LEU A 93 -5.40 0.65 -10.17
CA LEU A 93 -5.87 -0.69 -10.54
C LEU A 93 -7.25 -1.01 -9.93
N GLY A 94 -7.78 -0.17 -9.05
CA GLY A 94 -9.09 -0.37 -8.42
C GLY A 94 -9.13 -1.61 -7.55
N LYS A 95 -8.01 -1.96 -6.91
CA LYS A 95 -7.91 -3.19 -6.14
C LYS A 95 -8.67 -3.05 -4.82
N ASN A 96 -9.57 -4.00 -4.56
CA ASN A 96 -10.12 -4.23 -3.24
C ASN A 96 -9.17 -5.14 -2.45
N TYR A 97 -8.65 -4.64 -1.35
CA TYR A 97 -7.76 -5.37 -0.44
C TYR A 97 -8.06 -4.97 1.00
N LEU A 98 -7.58 -5.77 1.95
CA LEU A 98 -7.76 -5.53 3.37
C LEU A 98 -6.50 -4.91 3.95
N VAL A 99 -6.67 -3.92 4.84
CA VAL A 99 -5.58 -3.40 5.67
C VAL A 99 -5.49 -4.17 6.98
N ASP A 100 -6.58 -4.78 7.43
CA ASP A 100 -6.60 -5.65 8.60
C ASP A 100 -7.77 -6.64 8.54
N ALA A 101 -7.61 -7.76 9.23
CA ALA A 101 -8.69 -8.70 9.51
C ALA A 101 -8.57 -9.16 10.98
N GLY A 102 -9.70 -9.15 11.69
CA GLY A 102 -9.76 -9.26 13.13
C GLY A 102 -9.31 -10.63 13.63
N ASN A 103 -8.27 -10.60 14.46
CA ASN A 103 -7.73 -11.76 15.14
C ASN A 103 -8.65 -12.29 16.25
N VAL A 104 -9.14 -11.38 17.10
CA VAL A 104 -10.01 -11.72 18.24
C VAL A 104 -11.33 -12.30 17.74
N GLY A 105 -12.02 -11.62 16.83
CA GLY A 105 -13.23 -12.15 16.20
C GLY A 105 -12.96 -13.45 15.44
N GLY A 106 -11.78 -13.57 14.82
CA GLY A 106 -11.30 -14.81 14.22
C GLY A 106 -11.26 -15.98 15.20
N ALA A 107 -10.77 -15.77 16.43
CA ALA A 107 -10.74 -16.82 17.46
C ALA A 107 -12.15 -17.33 17.84
N PHE A 108 -13.18 -16.52 17.61
CA PHE A 108 -14.60 -16.89 17.79
C PHE A 108 -15.30 -17.29 16.48
N GLY A 109 -14.57 -17.45 15.38
CA GLY A 109 -15.12 -17.84 14.07
C GLY A 109 -15.84 -16.74 13.29
N ILE A 110 -15.79 -15.49 13.78
CA ILE A 110 -16.44 -14.31 13.20
C ILE A 110 -15.41 -13.19 12.94
N PRO A 111 -14.55 -13.35 11.92
CA PRO A 111 -13.50 -12.39 11.66
C PRO A 111 -14.10 -11.05 11.18
N THR A 112 -13.67 -9.95 11.79
CA THR A 112 -13.95 -8.61 11.25
C THR A 112 -12.95 -8.29 10.15
N SER A 113 -13.26 -7.37 9.24
CA SER A 113 -12.36 -7.02 8.13
C SER A 113 -12.39 -5.53 7.88
N ILE A 114 -11.22 -4.91 7.77
CA ILE A 114 -11.05 -3.50 7.47
C ILE A 114 -10.57 -3.38 6.03
N ARG A 115 -11.42 -2.82 5.17
CA ARG A 115 -11.07 -2.55 3.78
C ARG A 115 -10.12 -1.38 3.68
N ALA A 116 -9.18 -1.48 2.74
CA ALA A 116 -8.37 -0.36 2.35
C ALA A 116 -9.16 0.71 1.61
N ALA A 117 -8.54 1.88 1.45
CA ALA A 117 -9.10 2.94 0.62
C ALA A 117 -9.33 2.45 -0.83
N PRO A 118 -10.47 2.78 -1.45
CA PRO A 118 -10.73 2.45 -2.85
C PRO A 118 -9.84 3.28 -3.79
N ARG A 119 -10.09 3.23 -5.10
CA ARG A 119 -9.48 4.18 -6.03
C ARG A 119 -9.87 5.60 -5.64
N MET A 120 -8.87 6.45 -5.40
CA MET A 120 -9.07 7.85 -5.02
C MET A 120 -8.39 8.76 -6.02
N VAL A 121 -9.07 9.82 -6.45
CA VAL A 121 -8.52 10.87 -7.33
C VAL A 121 -8.68 12.23 -6.66
N GLY A 122 -7.71 13.11 -6.87
CA GLY A 122 -7.71 14.45 -6.28
C GLY A 122 -6.91 15.44 -7.11
N VAL A 123 -7.18 16.72 -6.87
CA VAL A 123 -6.49 17.85 -7.49
C VAL A 123 -6.22 18.92 -6.43
N LYS A 124 -5.03 19.50 -6.47
CA LYS A 124 -4.60 20.61 -5.62
C LYS A 124 -4.10 21.74 -6.52
N ALA A 125 -4.62 22.94 -6.28
CA ALA A 125 -4.08 24.18 -6.83
C ALA A 125 -3.36 24.96 -5.71
N THR A 126 -2.29 25.68 -6.05
CA THR A 126 -1.56 26.54 -5.13
C THR A 126 -1.22 27.84 -5.85
N VAL A 127 -1.47 28.97 -5.21
CA VAL A 127 -1.14 30.32 -5.68
C VAL A 127 -0.23 30.97 -4.63
N ARG A 128 0.80 31.69 -5.08
CA ARG A 128 1.77 32.40 -4.24
C ARG A 128 1.72 33.89 -4.59
N PHE A 129 1.66 34.74 -3.57
CA PHE A 129 1.58 36.21 -3.67
C PHE A 129 2.85 36.84 -3.10
#